data_AF-A0A0D6LXK9-F1
#
_entry.id   AF-A0A0D6LXK9-F1
#
_cell.length_a   1.000
_cell.length_b   1.000
_cell.length_c   1.000
_cell.angle_alpha   90.00
_cell.angle_beta   90.00
_cell.angle_gamma   90.00
#
_symmetry.space_group_name_H-M   'P 1'
#
loop_
_entity.id
_entity.type
_entity.pdbx_description
1 polymer ?
#
loop_
_entity_poly.entity_id
_entity_poly.type
_entity_poly.pdbx_seq_one_letter_code
_entity_poly.pdbx_strand_id
1 'polypeptide(L)'
;MGSWPSPEEVARQGLRTATGHILENIGFSSVSGESLNVLTDVMRRFMVELWSRSKVLAEHACRTEITPDDMNLTFSRLKFSTVEMRDYLLQVGNVGQPRPMCQFPVAHPNARPLFAPQPSAKELEDRPAHIPPYYPAAHPEWTSDGIAFTY
;
A
#
# COMPACT_ATOMS: atom_id res chain seq x y z
N MET A 1 11.89 18.44 -14.40
CA MET A 1 10.70 17.58 -14.23
C MET A 1 10.82 16.92 -12.87
N GLY A 2 9.90 17.15 -11.94
CA GLY A 2 9.94 16.51 -10.61
C GLY A 2 9.62 15.01 -10.75
N SER A 3 10.42 14.16 -10.12
CA SER A 3 10.12 12.74 -9.99
C SER A 3 8.82 12.57 -9.22
N TRP A 4 7.92 11.70 -9.69
CA TRP A 4 6.74 11.33 -8.93
C TRP A 4 7.14 10.68 -7.60
N PRO A 5 6.42 10.96 -6.50
CA PRO A 5 6.73 10.35 -5.21
C PRO A 5 6.49 8.84 -5.27
N SER A 6 7.40 8.07 -4.67
CA SER A 6 7.26 6.63 -4.57
C SER A 6 6.03 6.24 -3.73
N PRO A 7 5.47 5.03 -3.92
CA PRO A 7 4.38 4.53 -3.08
C PRO A 7 4.69 4.61 -1.58
N GLU A 8 5.95 4.37 -1.21
CA GLU A 8 6.40 4.43 0.17
C GLU A 8 6.41 5.86 0.73
N GLU A 9 6.83 6.84 -0.07
CA GLU A 9 6.78 8.27 0.29
C GLU A 9 5.35 8.74 0.49
N VAL A 10 4.43 8.33 -0.40
CA VAL A 10 3.01 8.66 -0.28
C VAL A 10 2.40 8.03 0.98
N ALA A 11 2.67 6.74 1.23
CA ALA A 11 2.19 6.06 2.42
C ALA A 11 2.73 6.69 3.72
N ARG A 12 4.03 7.03 3.75
CA ARG A 12 4.66 7.71 4.89
C ARG A 12 4.07 9.09 5.11
N GLN A 13 3.82 9.86 4.06
CA GLN A 13 3.18 11.17 4.17
C GLN A 13 1.72 11.06 4.65
N GLY A 14 0.99 10.02 4.23
CA GLY A 14 -0.34 9.72 4.74
C GLY A 14 -0.32 9.42 6.24
N LEU A 15 0.60 8.57 6.70
CA LEU A 15 0.77 8.27 8.11
C LEU A 15 1.17 9.52 8.91
N ARG A 16 2.10 10.33 8.39
CA ARG A 16 2.52 11.60 9.00
C ARG A 16 1.35 12.58 9.18
N THR A 17 0.45 12.63 8.20
CA THR A 17 -0.77 13.45 8.27
C THR A 17 -1.72 12.93 9.35
N ALA A 18 -1.94 11.61 9.42
CA ALA A 18 -2.75 11.00 10.48
C ALA A 18 -2.17 11.25 11.88
N THR A 19 -0.85 11.14 12.05
CA THR A 19 -0.15 11.50 13.29
C THR A 19 -0.43 12.95 13.69
N GLY A 20 -0.36 13.87 12.72
CA GLY A 20 -0.67 15.29 12.94
C GLY A 20 -2.10 15.51 13.43
N HIS A 21 -3.09 14.87 12.81
CA HIS A 21 -4.48 14.97 13.23
C HIS A 21 -4.73 14.42 14.63
N ILE A 22 -4.02 13.35 15.03
CA ILE A 22 -4.09 12.84 16.40
C ILE A 22 -3.55 13.88 17.38
N LEU A 23 -2.42 14.52 17.07
CA LEU A 23 -1.85 15.58 17.92
C LEU A 23 -2.75 16.81 18.01
N GLU A 24 -3.32 17.25 16.89
CA GLU A 24 -4.30 18.36 16.85
C GLU A 24 -5.50 18.04 17.74
N ASN A 25 -6.03 16.82 17.66
CA ASN A 25 -7.20 16.40 18.44
C ASN A 25 -6.91 16.25 19.94
N ILE A 26 -5.67 15.95 20.31
CA ILE A 26 -5.21 15.96 21.71
C ILE A 26 -5.07 17.41 22.24
N GLY A 27 -4.95 18.40 21.34
CA GLY A 27 -4.87 19.83 21.68
C GLY A 27 -3.48 20.45 21.52
N PHE A 28 -2.56 19.79 20.81
CA PHE A 28 -1.28 20.40 20.48
C PHE A 28 -1.45 21.50 19.42
N SER A 29 -1.01 22.73 19.74
CA SER A 29 -1.07 23.88 18.82
C SER A 29 0.08 23.91 17.81
N SER A 30 1.19 23.21 18.11
CA SER A 30 2.34 23.08 17.22
C SER A 30 3.20 21.87 17.60
N VAL A 31 3.95 21.36 16.63
CA VAL A 31 4.93 20.27 16.81
C VAL A 31 6.11 20.52 15.88
N SER A 32 7.33 20.20 16.31
CA SER A 32 8.50 20.27 15.41
C SER A 32 8.41 19.20 14.32
N GLY A 33 8.94 19.49 13.14
CA GLY A 33 8.95 18.52 12.03
C GLY A 33 9.70 17.23 12.38
N GLU A 34 10.79 17.33 13.13
CA GLU A 34 11.58 16.19 13.60
C GLU A 34 10.78 15.30 14.56
N SER A 35 10.12 15.88 15.57
CA SER A 35 9.29 15.12 16.51
C SER A 35 8.12 14.44 15.81
N LEU A 36 7.49 15.12 14.85
CA LEU A 36 6.42 14.52 14.05
C LEU A 36 6.93 13.34 13.21
N ASN A 37 8.13 13.44 12.64
CA ASN A 37 8.75 12.34 11.89
C ASN A 37 9.06 11.15 12.80
N VAL A 38 9.63 11.39 13.98
CA VAL A 38 9.90 10.33 14.97
C VAL A 38 8.59 9.64 15.40
N LEU A 39 7.54 10.41 15.71
CA LEU A 39 6.26 9.84 16.10
C LEU A 39 5.61 9.03 14.95
N THR A 40 5.76 9.51 13.72
CA THR A 40 5.34 8.77 12.51
C THR A 40 6.06 7.43 12.38
N ASP A 41 7.38 7.39 12.64
CA ASP A 41 8.15 6.14 12.64
C ASP A 41 7.73 5.19 13.77
N VAL A 42 7.43 5.73 14.96
CA VAL A 42 6.90 4.94 16.09
C VAL A 42 5.55 4.33 15.72
N MET A 43 4.63 5.11 15.15
CA MET A 43 3.34 4.61 14.68
C MET A 43 3.51 3.52 13.64
N ARG A 44 4.39 3.71 12.66
CA ARG A 44 4.69 2.68 11.65
C ARG A 44 5.19 1.39 12.30
N ARG A 45 6.15 1.48 13.22
CA ARG A 45 6.72 0.31 13.91
C ARG A 45 5.67 -0.42 14.73
N PHE A 46 4.83 0.32 15.46
CA PHE A 46 3.71 -0.26 16.18
C PHE A 46 2.74 -0.99 15.24
N MET A 47 2.43 -0.40 14.08
CA MET A 47 1.59 -1.05 13.09
C MET A 47 2.23 -2.32 12.51
N VAL A 48 3.51 -2.28 12.15
CA VAL A 48 4.18 -3.50 11.67
C VAL A 48 4.16 -4.60 12.73
N GLU A 49 4.38 -4.26 14.00
CA GLU A 49 4.38 -5.21 15.11
C GLU A 49 3.00 -5.84 15.35
N LEU A 50 1.94 -5.01 15.41
CA LEU A 50 0.58 -5.48 15.65
C LEU A 50 0.11 -6.42 14.52
N TRP A 51 0.37 -6.08 13.25
CA TRP A 51 -0.07 -6.89 12.12
C TRP A 51 0.77 -8.17 11.97
N SER A 52 2.08 -8.09 12.18
CA SER A 52 2.96 -9.26 12.08
C SER A 52 2.62 -10.31 13.13
N ARG A 53 2.33 -9.90 14.37
CA ARG A 53 1.91 -10.83 15.43
C ARG A 53 0.54 -11.45 15.16
N SER A 54 -0.43 -10.65 14.72
CA SER A 54 -1.77 -11.16 14.38
C SER A 54 -1.73 -12.10 13.17
N LYS A 55 -0.85 -11.84 12.19
CA LYS A 55 -0.61 -12.75 11.07
C LYS A 55 -0.14 -14.13 11.54
N VAL A 56 0.83 -14.18 12.44
CA VAL A 56 1.34 -15.45 13.01
C VAL A 56 0.21 -16.24 13.70
N LEU A 57 -0.71 -15.56 14.40
CA LEU A 57 -1.86 -16.21 15.01
C LEU A 57 -2.85 -16.78 13.98
N ALA A 58 -3.13 -16.02 12.92
CA ALA A 58 -3.96 -16.51 11.81
C ALA A 58 -3.33 -17.73 11.12
N GLU A 59 -2.01 -17.69 10.89
CA GLU A 59 -1.25 -18.81 10.30
C GLU A 59 -1.27 -20.05 11.19
N HIS A 60 -1.13 -19.89 12.51
CA HIS A 60 -1.28 -21.00 13.47
C HIS A 60 -2.69 -21.61 13.45
N ALA A 61 -3.70 -20.84 13.08
CA ALA A 61 -5.07 -21.32 12.88
C ALA A 61 -5.35 -21.80 11.44
N CYS A 62 -4.30 -21.96 10.61
CA CYS A 62 -4.39 -22.33 9.20
C CYS A 62 -5.28 -21.39 8.35
N ARG A 63 -5.32 -20.10 8.71
CA ARG A 63 -6.04 -19.04 7.99
C ARG A 63 -5.05 -18.04 7.38
N THR A 64 -5.46 -17.42 6.28
CA THR A 64 -4.75 -16.26 5.69
C THR A 64 -5.27 -14.93 6.22
N GLU A 65 -6.56 -14.89 6.58
CA GLU A 65 -7.24 -13.69 7.06
C GLU A 65 -7.09 -13.54 8.58
N ILE A 66 -6.70 -12.34 9.00
CA ILE A 66 -6.67 -11.96 10.41
C ILE A 66 -8.10 -11.67 10.88
N THR A 67 -8.50 -12.29 11.99
CA THR A 67 -9.82 -12.11 12.61
C THR A 67 -9.74 -11.20 13.84
N PRO A 68 -10.88 -10.65 14.32
CA PRO A 68 -10.91 -9.90 15.58
C PRO A 68 -10.35 -10.66 16.79
N ASP A 69 -10.47 -11.99 16.82
CA ASP A 69 -9.94 -12.82 17.90
C ASP A 69 -8.40 -12.85 17.90
N ASP A 70 -7.78 -12.92 16.71
CA ASP A 70 -6.32 -12.81 16.56
C ASP A 70 -5.85 -11.44 17.06
N MET A 71 -6.58 -10.38 16.72
CA MET A 71 -6.29 -9.01 17.17
C MET A 71 -6.43 -8.86 18.69
N ASN A 72 -7.48 -9.42 19.30
CA ASN A 72 -7.68 -9.40 20.75
C ASN A 72 -6.52 -10.10 21.48
N LEU A 73 -6.08 -11.26 21.00
CA LEU A 73 -4.91 -11.97 21.53
C LEU A 73 -3.63 -11.14 21.39
N THR A 74 -3.43 -10.50 20.24
CA THR A 74 -2.28 -9.63 20.04
C THR A 74 -2.32 -8.39 20.95
N PHE A 75 -3.47 -7.72 21.10
CA PHE A 75 -3.62 -6.59 22.03
C PHE A 75 -3.31 -6.99 23.46
N SER A 76 -3.83 -8.14 23.91
CA SER A 76 -3.51 -8.70 25.23
C SER A 76 -2.00 -8.91 25.41
N ARG A 77 -1.31 -9.48 24.41
CA ARG A 77 0.15 -9.66 24.42
C ARG A 77 0.94 -8.35 24.41
N LEU A 78 0.42 -7.32 23.74
CA LEU A 78 0.98 -5.98 23.72
C LEU A 78 0.60 -5.16 24.97
N LYS A 79 -0.11 -5.76 25.93
CA LYS A 79 -0.61 -5.12 27.15
C LYS A 79 -1.51 -3.91 26.85
N PHE A 80 -2.30 -4.03 25.79
CA PHE A 80 -3.26 -3.01 25.37
C PHE A 80 -4.68 -3.43 25.77
N SER A 81 -5.40 -2.56 26.47
CA SER A 81 -6.78 -2.81 26.88
C SER A 81 -7.75 -2.38 25.78
N THR A 82 -8.48 -3.34 25.20
CA THR A 82 -9.52 -3.04 24.21
C THR A 82 -10.72 -2.31 24.83
N VAL A 83 -10.93 -2.46 26.13
CA VAL A 83 -11.96 -1.72 26.88
C VAL A 83 -11.61 -0.24 26.94
N GLU A 84 -10.38 0.08 27.37
CA GLU A 84 -9.90 1.47 27.42
C GLU A 84 -9.84 2.10 26.02
N MET A 85 -9.50 1.32 25.00
CA MET A 85 -9.56 1.78 23.60
C MET A 85 -10.95 2.26 23.22
N ARG A 86 -11.98 1.47 23.56
CA ARG A 86 -13.37 1.80 23.27
C ARG A 86 -13.77 3.07 24.01
N ASP A 87 -13.43 3.17 25.28
CA ASP A 87 -13.76 4.35 26.11
C ASP A 87 -13.09 5.61 25.57
N TYR A 88 -11.82 5.50 25.17
CA TYR A 88 -11.10 6.57 24.50
C TYR A 88 -11.78 7.02 23.21
N LEU A 89 -12.16 6.09 22.33
CA LEU A 89 -12.84 6.41 21.06
C LEU A 89 -14.18 7.13 21.28
N LEU A 90 -14.92 6.78 22.34
CA LEU A 90 -16.17 7.43 22.70
C LEU A 90 -15.96 8.87 23.21
N GLN A 91 -14.85 9.13 23.91
CA GLN A 91 -14.52 10.45 24.46
C GLN A 91 -13.96 11.39 23.40
N VAL A 92 -13.04 10.88 22.60
CA VAL A 92 -12.20 11.67 21.69
C VAL A 92 -12.85 11.83 20.31
N GLY A 93 -13.84 10.99 19.99
CA GLY A 93 -14.54 11.01 18.71
C GLY A 93 -13.67 10.53 17.55
N ASN A 94 -14.27 10.44 16.37
CA ASN A 94 -13.53 10.12 15.16
C ASN A 94 -12.79 11.38 14.67
N VAL A 95 -11.46 11.37 14.70
CA VAL A 95 -10.68 12.33 13.90
C VAL A 95 -11.11 12.16 12.44
N GLY A 96 -11.58 13.24 11.82
CA GLY A 96 -12.17 13.21 10.48
C GLY A 96 -11.33 12.40 9.50
N GLN A 97 -11.99 11.71 8.56
CA GLN A 97 -11.31 10.81 7.63
C GLN A 97 -10.10 11.50 6.99
N PRO A 98 -8.88 10.94 7.13
CA PRO A 98 -7.78 11.32 6.27
C PRO A 98 -8.27 11.20 4.82
N ARG A 99 -7.91 12.19 3.98
CA ARG A 99 -8.23 12.21 2.54
C ARG A 99 -8.05 10.81 1.94
N PRO A 100 -8.89 10.40 0.97
CA PRO A 100 -8.88 9.05 0.43
C PRO A 100 -7.44 8.61 0.15
N MET A 101 -7.07 7.48 0.75
CA MET A 101 -5.76 6.86 0.60
C MET A 101 -5.42 6.74 -0.89
N CYS A 102 -4.16 6.94 -1.23
CA CYS A 102 -3.70 6.78 -2.61
C CYS A 102 -4.15 5.42 -3.14
N GLN A 103 -4.98 5.42 -4.18
CA GLN A 103 -5.38 4.19 -4.83
C GLN A 103 -4.17 3.67 -5.62
N PHE A 104 -3.68 2.49 -5.24
CA PHE A 104 -2.62 1.81 -5.96
C PHE A 104 -3.21 0.76 -6.91
N PRO A 105 -2.64 0.56 -8.10
CA PRO A 105 -1.52 1.33 -8.67
C PRO A 105 -1.95 2.75 -9.08
N VAL A 106 -1.11 3.75 -8.82
CA VAL A 106 -1.32 5.11 -9.35
C VAL A 106 -1.16 5.02 -10.86
N ALA A 107 -2.21 5.37 -11.61
CA ALA A 107 -2.18 5.35 -13.06
C ALA A 107 -1.06 6.29 -13.56
N HIS A 108 -0.03 5.72 -14.19
CA HIS A 108 1.02 6.51 -14.82
C HIS A 108 0.46 7.14 -16.10
N PRO A 109 0.75 8.43 -16.42
CA PRO A 109 0.32 9.05 -17.67
C PRO A 109 0.74 8.27 -18.91
N ASN A 110 1.88 7.58 -18.81
CA ASN A 110 2.41 6.67 -19.85
C ASN A 110 2.23 5.20 -19.49
N ALA A 111 1.21 4.84 -18.70
CA ALA A 111 0.91 3.43 -18.41
C ALA A 111 0.55 2.73 -19.71
N ARG A 112 1.51 2.02 -20.30
CA ARG A 112 1.24 1.12 -21.41
C ARG A 112 0.47 -0.08 -20.84
N PRO A 113 -0.52 -0.62 -21.58
CA PRO A 113 -1.10 -1.91 -21.23
C PRO A 113 0.00 -2.94 -20.98
N LEU A 114 -0.20 -3.85 -20.01
CA LEU A 114 0.78 -4.87 -19.62
C LEU A 114 1.28 -5.71 -20.82
N PHE A 115 0.48 -5.76 -21.89
CA PHE A 115 0.73 -6.53 -23.11
C PHE A 115 0.91 -5.64 -24.35
N ALA A 116 1.25 -4.36 -24.18
CA ALA A 116 1.62 -3.49 -25.29
C ALA A 116 3.15 -3.44 -25.45
N PRO A 117 3.66 -3.42 -26.70
CA PRO A 117 2.92 -3.45 -27.97
C PRO A 117 2.46 -4.86 -28.38
N GLN A 118 1.38 -4.94 -29.17
CA GLN A 118 0.73 -6.20 -29.56
C GLN A 118 1.57 -6.95 -30.61
N PRO A 119 1.44 -8.28 -30.72
CA PRO A 119 2.05 -9.04 -31.81
C PRO A 119 1.56 -8.56 -33.19
N SER A 120 2.49 -8.47 -34.15
CA SER A 120 2.14 -8.22 -35.55
C SER A 120 1.54 -9.48 -36.20
N ALA A 121 0.88 -9.31 -37.35
CA ALA A 121 0.33 -10.45 -38.11
C ALA A 121 1.42 -11.48 -38.49
N LYS A 122 2.62 -11.00 -38.83
CA LYS A 122 3.77 -11.85 -39.14
C LYS A 122 4.20 -12.69 -37.93
N GLU A 123 4.22 -12.07 -36.75
CA GLU A 123 4.57 -12.79 -35.52
C GLU A 123 3.59 -13.92 -35.24
N LEU A 124 2.29 -13.66 -35.37
CA LEU A 124 1.25 -14.64 -35.10
C LEU A 124 1.28 -15.82 -36.09
N GLU A 125 1.82 -15.61 -37.28
CA GLU A 125 2.04 -16.65 -38.29
C GLU A 125 3.27 -17.52 -37.95
N ASP A 126 4.38 -16.90 -37.59
CA ASP A 126 5.65 -17.58 -37.28
C ASP A 126 5.69 -18.16 -35.86
N ARG A 127 4.76 -17.75 -34.97
CA ARG A 127 4.71 -18.14 -33.57
C ARG A 127 4.46 -19.65 -33.42
N PRO A 128 5.25 -20.36 -32.58
CA PRO A 128 4.98 -21.75 -32.24
C PRO A 128 3.57 -21.94 -31.67
N ALA A 129 2.85 -22.98 -32.12
CA ALA A 129 1.45 -23.23 -31.76
C ALA A 129 1.17 -23.39 -30.25
N HIS A 130 2.18 -23.71 -29.43
CA HIS A 130 2.05 -23.82 -27.97
C HIS A 130 2.13 -22.47 -27.25
N ILE A 131 2.49 -21.39 -27.95
CA ILE A 131 2.53 -20.03 -27.41
C ILE A 131 1.20 -19.34 -27.75
N PRO A 132 0.38 -18.94 -26.75
CA PRO A 132 -0.92 -18.34 -27.01
C PRO A 132 -0.84 -16.99 -27.74
N PRO A 133 -1.78 -16.64 -28.65
CA PRO A 133 -1.75 -15.42 -29.48
C PRO A 133 -1.84 -14.12 -28.66
N TYR A 134 -2.39 -14.15 -27.45
CA TYR A 134 -2.52 -12.99 -26.56
C TYR A 134 -1.26 -12.70 -25.73
N TYR A 135 -0.20 -13.51 -25.84
CA TYR A 135 1.09 -13.17 -25.23
C TYR A 135 1.83 -12.10 -26.03
N PRO A 136 2.68 -11.29 -25.37
CA PRO A 136 3.55 -10.34 -26.05
C PRO A 136 4.33 -11.00 -27.19
N ALA A 137 4.70 -10.21 -28.20
CA ALA A 137 5.53 -10.70 -29.30
C ALA A 137 6.81 -11.35 -28.75
N ALA A 138 7.18 -12.52 -29.28
CA ALA A 138 8.44 -13.17 -28.90
C ALA A 138 9.68 -12.32 -29.27
N HIS A 139 9.50 -11.42 -30.25
CA HIS A 139 10.52 -10.56 -30.81
C HIS A 139 10.08 -9.08 -30.73
N PRO A 140 10.89 -8.19 -30.10
CA PRO A 140 10.65 -6.74 -30.04
C PRO A 140 10.29 -6.11 -31.39
N GLU A 141 10.94 -6.59 -32.45
CA GLU A 141 10.81 -6.13 -33.84
C GLU A 141 9.53 -6.61 -34.55
N TRP A 142 8.81 -7.58 -34.00
CA TRP A 142 7.59 -8.15 -34.62
C TRP A 142 6.32 -7.68 -33.91
N THR A 143 6.31 -6.43 -33.49
CA THR A 143 5.20 -5.77 -32.79
C THR A 143 4.43 -4.86 -33.74
N SER A 144 3.13 -4.64 -33.48
CA SER A 144 2.22 -3.86 -34.33
C SER A 144 2.64 -2.40 -34.53
N ASP A 145 3.37 -1.84 -33.58
CA ASP A 145 3.60 -0.40 -33.51
C ASP A 145 4.88 0.05 -34.21
N GLY A 146 5.78 -0.87 -34.63
CA GLY A 146 7.03 -0.51 -35.31
C GLY A 146 7.95 0.44 -34.53
N ILE A 147 7.70 0.63 -33.22
CA ILE A 147 8.43 1.58 -32.39
C ILE A 147 9.73 0.92 -31.93
N ALA A 148 10.84 1.43 -32.45
CA ALA A 148 12.18 1.18 -31.95
C ALA A 148 12.22 1.46 -30.43
N PHE A 149 12.72 0.50 -29.67
CA PHE A 149 13.09 0.68 -28.27
C PHE A 149 14.23 1.69 -28.20
N THR A 150 13.93 2.98 -28.15
CA THR A 150 14.91 4.00 -27.77
C THR A 150 15.00 4.00 -26.24
N TYR A 151 16.10 3.45 -25.74
CA TYR A 151 16.49 3.49 -24.32
C TYR A 151 16.66 4.93 -23.82
#